data_AF-A0A1F8Q7B2-F1
#
_entry.id   AF-A0A1F8Q7B2-F1
#
_cell.length_a   1.000
_cell.length_b   1.000
_cell.length_c   1.000
_cell.angle_alpha   90.00
_cell.angle_beta   90.00
_cell.angle_gamma   90.00
#
_symmetry.space_group_name_H-M   'P 1'
#
loop_
_entity.id
_entity.type
_entity.pdbx_description
1 polymer ?
#
loop_
_entity_poly.entity_id
_entity_poly.type
_entity_poly.pdbx_seq_one_letter_code
_entity_poly.pdbx_strand_id
1 'polypeptide(L)'
;MKRLFAHALILLLLAACSPSGNESCSEGGEVCIELHAIEPITYGEPVIVTITVTSHRDIPELGVSLYHEAGIVVEGPEGWEEGLLHPMVFTGGASWGVAIDENQTLVFTRTLHFPSRGYFTLVAAASTLVFRTDTLLGVHLTEQGGTVYYANTPIPYTPGPLPTTDPDTLATVRARPSPTPWPILTPFPTNTVEITSTPYPPPEIPPPDAPYP
;
A
#
# COMPACT_ATOMS: atom_id res chain seq x y z
N MET A 1 22.59 -0.90 51.75
CA MET A 1 21.83 0.09 50.95
C MET A 1 22.43 0.39 49.58
N LYS A 2 23.76 0.60 49.43
CA LYS A 2 24.38 0.91 48.11
C LYS A 2 24.23 -0.18 47.02
N ARG A 3 24.15 -1.47 47.39
CA ARG A 3 24.01 -2.59 46.43
C ARG A 3 22.60 -2.75 45.83
N LEU A 4 21.55 -2.34 46.55
CA LEU A 4 20.17 -2.39 46.04
C LEU A 4 19.92 -1.30 44.99
N PHE A 5 20.54 -0.13 45.17
CA PHE A 5 20.46 0.98 44.22
C PHE A 5 21.09 0.65 42.86
N ALA A 6 22.19 -0.10 42.86
CA ALA A 6 22.85 -0.53 41.63
C ALA A 6 22.01 -1.51 40.80
N HIS A 7 21.23 -2.39 41.44
CA HIS A 7 20.35 -3.33 40.74
C HIS A 7 19.13 -2.64 40.13
N ALA A 8 18.54 -1.67 40.83
CA ALA A 8 17.45 -0.85 40.30
C ALA A 8 17.87 -0.06 39.06
N LEU A 9 19.11 0.45 39.03
CA LEU A 9 19.63 1.22 37.89
C LEU A 9 19.90 0.34 36.65
N ILE A 10 20.31 -0.92 36.84
CA ILE A 10 20.52 -1.88 35.74
C ILE A 10 19.18 -2.32 35.13
N LEU A 11 18.14 -2.52 35.95
CA LEU A 11 16.80 -2.86 35.45
C LEU A 11 16.14 -1.70 34.68
N LEU A 12 16.44 -0.44 35.04
CA LEU A 12 15.99 0.74 34.31
C LEU A 12 16.67 0.90 32.94
N LEU A 13 17.91 0.43 32.78
CA LEU A 13 18.64 0.50 31.51
C LEU A 13 18.20 -0.58 30.50
N LEU A 14 17.66 -1.71 30.98
CA LEU A 14 17.13 -2.78 30.12
C LEU A 14 15.75 -2.45 29.51
N ALA A 15 15.01 -1.51 30.10
CA ALA A 15 13.71 -1.07 29.60
C ALA A 15 13.80 0.01 28.50
N ALA A 16 15.00 0.54 28.20
CA ALA A 16 15.20 1.63 27.25
C ALA A 16 15.46 1.17 25.80
N CYS A 17 15.59 -0.14 25.55
CA CYS A 17 15.48 -0.69 24.21
C CYS A 17 14.01 -0.90 23.88
N SER A 18 13.25 0.20 23.75
CA SER A 18 12.03 0.12 22.97
C SER A 18 12.47 -0.21 21.55
N PRO A 19 11.98 -1.29 20.92
CA PRO A 19 12.16 -1.44 19.49
C PRO A 19 11.68 -0.13 18.88
N SER A 20 12.54 0.52 18.11
CA SER A 20 12.16 1.63 17.26
C SER A 20 11.26 1.05 16.17
N GLY A 21 10.03 0.70 16.56
CA GLY A 21 9.05 0.01 15.74
C GLY A 21 8.64 0.91 14.58
N ASN A 22 8.35 0.29 13.44
CA ASN A 22 7.85 0.98 12.25
C ASN A 22 6.34 1.25 12.38
N GLU A 23 5.92 1.55 13.61
CA GLU A 23 4.53 1.66 14.00
C GLU A 23 4.01 3.06 13.64
N SER A 24 2.88 3.09 12.94
CA SER A 24 2.17 4.31 12.58
C SER A 24 0.80 4.27 13.21
N CYS A 25 0.47 5.29 14.01
CA CYS A 25 -0.79 5.36 14.72
C CYS A 25 -1.72 6.42 14.12
N SER A 26 -3.02 6.14 14.18
CA SER A 26 -4.06 7.12 13.85
C SER A 26 -3.95 8.35 14.75
N GLU A 27 -4.59 9.45 14.33
CA GLU A 27 -4.79 10.59 15.22
C GLU A 27 -5.45 10.12 16.53
N GLY A 28 -4.89 10.52 17.67
CA GLY A 28 -5.33 10.06 18.99
C GLY A 28 -4.79 8.70 19.43
N GLY A 29 -4.06 7.97 18.57
CA GLY A 29 -3.42 6.70 18.93
C GLY A 29 -4.39 5.54 19.11
N GLU A 30 -5.58 5.58 18.51
CA GLU A 30 -6.64 4.59 18.73
C GLU A 30 -6.38 3.27 17.97
N VAL A 31 -5.73 3.36 16.82
CA VAL A 31 -5.29 2.22 16.02
C VAL A 31 -3.86 2.46 15.58
N CYS A 32 -3.01 1.46 15.78
CA CYS A 32 -1.65 1.49 15.28
C CYS A 32 -1.41 0.32 14.34
N ILE A 33 -0.60 0.58 13.31
CA ILE A 33 -0.27 -0.39 12.28
C ILE A 33 1.24 -0.47 12.11
N GLU A 34 1.73 -1.69 11.95
CA GLU A 34 3.14 -1.98 11.69
C GLU A 34 3.25 -2.94 10.50
N LEU A 35 4.26 -2.74 9.66
CA LEU A 35 4.53 -3.58 8.50
C LEU A 35 5.99 -4.05 8.54
N HIS A 36 6.17 -5.36 8.50
CA HIS A 36 7.47 -6.03 8.47
C HIS A 36 7.59 -7.01 7.30
N ALA A 37 8.83 -7.23 6.87
CA ALA A 37 9.19 -8.38 6.05
C ALA A 37 10.05 -9.32 6.88
N ILE A 38 9.86 -10.64 6.68
CA ILE A 38 10.68 -11.65 7.35
C ILE A 38 12.05 -11.69 6.67
N GLU A 39 13.09 -11.45 7.45
CA GLU A 39 14.49 -11.49 7.01
C GLU A 39 15.14 -12.86 7.33
N PRO A 40 16.15 -13.29 6.54
CA PRO A 40 16.74 -12.62 5.39
C PRO A 40 15.87 -12.74 4.12
N ILE A 41 15.95 -11.74 3.25
CA ILE A 41 15.28 -11.76 1.95
C ILE A 41 16.26 -12.24 0.88
N THR A 42 15.88 -13.25 0.09
CA THR A 42 16.67 -13.75 -1.04
C THR A 42 16.00 -13.37 -2.36
N TYR A 43 16.77 -12.91 -3.34
CA TYR A 43 16.22 -12.64 -4.68
C TYR A 43 15.72 -13.93 -5.35
N GLY A 44 14.51 -13.88 -5.90
CA GLY A 44 13.86 -15.01 -6.57
C GLY A 44 13.11 -15.96 -5.62
N GLU A 45 13.23 -15.77 -4.31
CA GLU A 45 12.40 -16.45 -3.31
C GLU A 45 11.18 -15.58 -2.95
N PRO A 46 10.05 -16.20 -2.59
CA PRO A 46 8.91 -15.45 -2.07
C PRO A 46 9.27 -14.74 -0.77
N VAL A 47 8.78 -13.51 -0.61
CA VAL A 47 9.00 -12.70 0.59
C VAL A 47 7.72 -12.69 1.41
N ILE A 48 7.83 -13.06 2.67
CA ILE A 48 6.71 -13.03 3.60
C ILE A 48 6.70 -11.68 4.30
N VAL A 49 5.55 -11.00 4.26
CA VAL A 49 5.30 -9.76 5.00
C VAL A 49 4.22 -9.96 6.04
N THR A 50 4.36 -9.27 7.17
CA THR A 50 3.41 -9.29 8.27
C THR A 50 2.92 -7.88 8.57
N ILE A 51 1.61 -7.71 8.58
CA ILE A 51 0.95 -6.49 9.04
C ILE A 51 0.42 -6.76 10.45
N THR A 52 0.89 -6.00 11.42
CA THR A 52 0.39 -6.04 12.79
C THR A 52 -0.51 -4.84 13.02
N VAL A 53 -1.70 -5.07 13.55
CA VAL A 53 -2.67 -4.02 13.89
C VAL A 53 -3.03 -4.14 15.35
N THR A 54 -2.88 -3.06 16.10
CA THR A 54 -3.30 -2.95 17.50
C THR A 54 -4.40 -1.90 17.61
N SER A 55 -5.34 -2.10 18.55
CA SER A 55 -6.35 -1.08 18.84
C SER A 55 -6.55 -0.86 20.32
N HIS A 56 -6.84 0.39 20.68
CA HIS A 56 -7.21 0.83 22.03
C HIS A 56 -8.71 1.10 22.18
N ARG A 57 -9.54 0.59 21.27
CA ARG A 57 -11.01 0.59 21.38
C ARG A 57 -11.64 -0.49 20.50
N ASP A 58 -12.91 -0.75 20.71
CA ASP A 58 -13.69 -1.63 19.83
C ASP A 58 -13.96 -0.94 18.48
N ILE A 59 -13.70 -1.65 17.39
CA ILE A 59 -13.94 -1.19 16.01
C ILE A 59 -14.59 -2.33 15.23
N PRO A 60 -15.90 -2.25 14.94
CA PRO A 60 -16.65 -3.36 14.35
C PRO A 60 -16.32 -3.60 12.87
N GLU A 61 -15.81 -2.59 12.17
CA GLU A 61 -15.50 -2.65 10.75
C GLU A 61 -14.22 -1.86 10.44
N LEU A 62 -13.08 -2.50 10.70
CA LEU A 62 -11.77 -1.99 10.33
C LEU A 62 -11.36 -2.59 8.99
N GLY A 63 -11.10 -1.74 8.01
CA GLY A 63 -10.45 -2.13 6.77
C GLY A 63 -8.93 -2.15 6.95
N VAL A 64 -8.30 -3.28 6.63
CA VAL A 64 -6.84 -3.44 6.60
C VAL A 64 -6.44 -3.75 5.16
N SER A 65 -5.41 -3.10 4.65
CA SER A 65 -4.95 -3.32 3.29
C SER A 65 -3.44 -3.29 3.16
N LEU A 66 -2.95 -4.04 2.17
CA LEU A 66 -1.59 -4.03 1.67
C LEU A 66 -1.62 -3.49 0.25
N TYR A 67 -0.81 -2.47 -0.04
CA TYR A 67 -0.58 -1.96 -1.38
C TYR A 67 0.89 -2.11 -1.76
N HIS A 68 1.15 -2.23 -3.06
CA HIS A 68 2.50 -2.35 -3.58
C HIS A 68 2.65 -1.70 -4.96
N GLU A 69 3.89 -1.44 -5.37
CA GLU A 69 4.21 -0.97 -6.71
C GLU A 69 3.92 -2.01 -7.81
N ALA A 70 3.89 -1.57 -9.07
CA ALA A 70 3.56 -2.43 -10.20
C ALA A 70 4.54 -3.61 -10.37
N GLY A 71 3.99 -4.78 -10.70
CA GLY A 71 4.77 -5.98 -11.03
C GLY A 71 5.00 -6.95 -9.86
N ILE A 72 4.81 -6.51 -8.61
CA ILE A 72 4.77 -7.45 -7.47
C ILE A 72 3.49 -8.28 -7.56
N VAL A 73 3.60 -9.58 -7.28
CA VAL A 73 2.47 -10.50 -7.26
C VAL A 73 2.23 -10.94 -5.82
N VAL A 74 1.02 -10.71 -5.32
CA VAL A 74 0.56 -11.23 -4.03
C VAL A 74 0.02 -12.63 -4.26
N GLU A 75 0.45 -13.60 -3.46
CA GLU A 75 -0.15 -14.94 -3.49
C GLU A 75 -1.65 -14.89 -3.16
N GLY A 76 -2.40 -15.88 -3.63
CA GLY A 76 -3.83 -15.97 -3.37
C GLY A 76 -4.17 -16.14 -1.89
N PRO A 77 -5.46 -16.25 -1.56
CA PRO A 77 -5.90 -16.53 -0.19
C PRO A 77 -5.23 -17.79 0.39
N GLU A 78 -4.79 -17.72 1.65
CA GLU A 78 -3.98 -18.75 2.34
C GLU A 78 -4.79 -19.57 3.37
N GLY A 79 -6.10 -19.31 3.51
CA GLY A 79 -7.03 -20.03 4.37
C GLY A 79 -7.20 -19.41 5.77
N TRP A 80 -6.22 -18.65 6.26
CA TRP A 80 -6.34 -17.92 7.53
C TRP A 80 -7.34 -16.76 7.47
N GLU A 81 -7.77 -16.37 6.27
CA GLU A 81 -8.77 -15.33 6.06
C GLU A 81 -10.21 -15.81 6.31
N GLU A 82 -10.39 -17.08 6.67
CA GLU A 82 -11.70 -17.62 6.99
C GLU A 82 -12.34 -16.84 8.15
N GLY A 83 -13.53 -16.28 7.91
CA GLY A 83 -14.24 -15.45 8.88
C GLY A 83 -13.92 -13.95 8.80
N LEU A 84 -12.99 -13.52 7.95
CA LEU A 84 -12.80 -12.10 7.65
C LEU A 84 -13.89 -11.57 6.72
N LEU A 85 -14.17 -10.27 6.84
CA LEU A 85 -15.12 -9.57 5.97
C LEU A 85 -14.43 -9.22 4.65
N HIS A 86 -15.01 -9.60 3.52
CA HIS A 86 -14.57 -9.22 2.18
C HIS A 86 -13.05 -9.38 1.89
N PRO A 87 -12.43 -10.55 2.20
CA PRO A 87 -11.02 -10.78 1.86
C PRO A 87 -10.84 -10.75 0.33
N MET A 88 -9.91 -9.92 -0.15
CA MET A 88 -9.67 -9.77 -1.58
C MET A 88 -8.18 -9.61 -1.86
N VAL A 89 -7.69 -10.31 -2.88
CA VAL A 89 -6.41 -10.06 -3.53
C VAL A 89 -6.69 -9.42 -4.88
N PHE A 90 -6.00 -8.33 -5.20
CA PHE A 90 -6.23 -7.55 -6.41
C PHE A 90 -4.92 -7.06 -7.02
N THR A 91 -4.98 -6.58 -8.26
CA THR A 91 -3.81 -6.00 -8.91
C THR A 91 -3.34 -4.77 -8.13
N GLY A 92 -2.18 -4.88 -7.47
CA GLY A 92 -1.62 -3.83 -6.65
C GLY A 92 -1.79 -4.04 -5.14
N GLY A 93 -2.39 -5.13 -4.68
CA GLY A 93 -2.51 -5.36 -3.24
C GLY A 93 -3.43 -6.49 -2.76
N ALA A 94 -3.74 -6.41 -1.47
CA ALA A 94 -4.76 -7.21 -0.81
C ALA A 94 -5.51 -6.36 0.22
N SER A 95 -6.76 -6.72 0.54
CA SER A 95 -7.52 -6.06 1.61
C SER A 95 -8.40 -7.04 2.36
N TRP A 96 -8.70 -6.68 3.61
CA TRP A 96 -9.56 -7.40 4.53
C TRP A 96 -10.40 -6.39 5.31
N GLY A 97 -11.62 -6.79 5.67
CA GLY A 97 -12.40 -6.16 6.73
C GLY A 97 -12.41 -7.04 7.96
N VAL A 98 -12.29 -6.46 9.15
CA VAL A 98 -12.24 -7.20 10.41
C VAL A 98 -12.89 -6.39 11.53
N ALA A 99 -13.48 -7.08 12.50
CA ALA A 99 -13.81 -6.47 13.79
C ALA A 99 -12.60 -6.65 14.72
N ILE A 100 -12.19 -5.58 15.40
CA ILE A 100 -11.12 -5.62 16.39
C ILE A 100 -11.65 -5.07 17.72
N ASP A 101 -11.41 -5.79 18.80
CA ASP A 101 -11.80 -5.40 20.16
C ASP A 101 -10.71 -4.52 20.81
N GLU A 102 -11.08 -3.82 21.87
CA GLU A 102 -10.15 -3.03 22.68
C GLU A 102 -8.97 -3.86 23.20
N ASN A 103 -7.75 -3.35 23.02
CA ASN A 103 -6.49 -3.96 23.39
C ASN A 103 -6.21 -5.29 22.67
N GLN A 104 -6.90 -5.57 21.56
CA GLN A 104 -6.60 -6.70 20.70
C GLN A 104 -5.45 -6.37 19.74
N THR A 105 -4.68 -7.41 19.39
CA THR A 105 -3.67 -7.37 18.33
C THR A 105 -4.06 -8.39 17.26
N LEU A 106 -4.07 -7.96 16.01
CA LEU A 106 -4.29 -8.79 14.83
C LEU A 106 -3.03 -8.83 13.99
N VAL A 107 -2.76 -9.97 13.38
CA VAL A 107 -1.60 -10.19 12.52
C VAL A 107 -2.07 -10.77 11.19
N PHE A 108 -1.71 -10.11 10.10
CA PHE A 108 -2.04 -10.52 8.73
C PHE A 108 -0.74 -10.88 8.02
N THR A 109 -0.66 -12.06 7.42
CA THR A 109 0.56 -12.54 6.76
C THR A 109 0.33 -12.69 5.26
N ARG A 110 1.27 -12.23 4.43
CA ARG A 110 1.18 -12.35 2.98
C ARG A 110 2.49 -12.74 2.35
N THR A 111 2.40 -13.66 1.39
CA THR A 111 3.51 -14.04 0.53
C THR A 111 3.54 -13.20 -0.74
N LEU A 112 4.67 -12.57 -1.03
CA LEU A 112 4.89 -11.67 -2.16
C LEU A 112 5.98 -12.20 -3.09
N HIS A 113 5.78 -12.04 -4.39
CA HIS A 113 6.78 -12.33 -5.42
C HIS A 113 7.21 -11.05 -6.11
N PHE A 114 8.50 -10.75 -6.05
CA PHE A 114 9.07 -9.57 -6.69
C PHE A 114 9.50 -9.88 -8.13
N PRO A 115 9.17 -9.03 -9.11
CA PRO A 115 9.37 -9.34 -10.53
C PRO A 115 10.83 -9.23 -10.96
N SER A 116 11.62 -8.42 -10.26
CA SER A 116 12.99 -8.11 -10.61
C SER A 116 13.76 -7.62 -9.39
N ARG A 117 15.06 -7.40 -9.59
CA ARG A 117 15.88 -6.60 -8.68
C ARG A 117 15.45 -5.15 -8.74
N GLY A 118 15.78 -4.40 -7.71
CA GLY A 118 15.43 -2.98 -7.60
C GLY A 118 14.90 -2.62 -6.23
N TYR A 119 14.49 -1.37 -6.10
CA TYR A 119 13.84 -0.84 -4.92
C TYR A 119 12.33 -0.88 -5.12
N PHE A 120 11.61 -1.37 -4.13
CA PHE A 120 10.16 -1.49 -4.15
C PHE A 120 9.58 -0.92 -2.86
N THR A 121 8.38 -0.36 -2.98
CA THR A 121 7.63 0.17 -1.84
C THR A 121 6.39 -0.67 -1.59
N LEU A 122 6.19 -1.04 -0.32
CA LEU A 122 4.97 -1.62 0.20
C LEU A 122 4.34 -0.64 1.18
N VAL A 123 3.01 -0.56 1.19
CA VAL A 123 2.24 0.29 2.10
C VAL A 123 1.19 -0.56 2.77
N ALA A 124 1.16 -0.59 4.10
CA ALA A 124 0.05 -1.15 4.84
C ALA A 124 -0.82 -0.02 5.35
N ALA A 125 -2.14 -0.18 5.31
CA ALA A 125 -3.09 0.79 5.83
C ALA A 125 -4.16 0.13 6.70
N ALA A 126 -4.56 0.84 7.74
CA ALA A 126 -5.74 0.54 8.55
C ALA A 126 -6.69 1.74 8.47
N SER A 127 -7.95 1.51 8.13
CA SER A 127 -8.91 2.59 7.89
C SER A 127 -10.33 2.22 8.26
N THR A 128 -11.08 3.23 8.66
CA THR A 128 -12.54 3.22 8.75
C THR A 128 -13.08 4.37 7.90
N LEU A 129 -14.38 4.65 7.98
CA LEU A 129 -14.96 5.85 7.35
C LEU A 129 -14.46 7.17 7.99
N VAL A 130 -13.94 7.13 9.22
CA VAL A 130 -13.62 8.34 10.00
C VAL A 130 -12.12 8.59 10.09
N PHE A 131 -11.30 7.55 10.06
CA PHE A 131 -9.85 7.69 10.16
C PHE A 131 -9.11 6.74 9.22
N ARG A 132 -7.85 7.08 8.93
CA ARG A 132 -6.91 6.25 8.20
C ARG A 132 -5.52 6.46 8.79
N THR A 133 -4.80 5.36 8.96
CA THR A 133 -3.36 5.34 9.27
C THR A 133 -2.65 4.41 8.30
N ASP A 134 -1.44 4.76 7.92
CA ASP A 134 -0.61 3.98 7.00
C ASP A 134 0.85 3.95 7.45
N THR A 135 1.53 2.87 7.09
CA THR A 135 2.97 2.67 7.29
C THR A 135 3.59 2.14 6.01
N LEU A 136 4.88 2.42 5.82
CA LEU A 136 5.63 2.13 4.61
C LEU A 136 6.79 1.17 4.91
N LEU A 137 7.04 0.27 3.98
CA LEU A 137 8.18 -0.63 3.97
C LEU A 137 8.85 -0.60 2.60
N GLY A 138 10.11 -0.18 2.55
CA GLY A 138 10.98 -0.27 1.39
C GLY A 138 11.71 -1.61 1.36
N VAL A 139 11.78 -2.25 0.20
CA VAL A 139 12.55 -3.47 -0.01
C VAL A 139 13.50 -3.25 -1.19
N HIS A 140 14.81 -3.31 -0.93
CA HIS A 140 15.84 -3.24 -1.97
C HIS A 140 16.41 -4.62 -2.25
N LEU A 141 16.09 -5.17 -3.42
CA LEU A 141 16.55 -6.49 -3.86
C LEU A 141 17.78 -6.38 -4.77
N THR A 142 18.85 -7.08 -4.38
CA THR A 142 20.12 -7.18 -5.10
C THR A 142 20.47 -8.64 -5.39
N GLU A 143 21.56 -8.88 -6.13
CA GLU A 143 22.08 -10.24 -6.37
C GLU A 143 22.54 -10.94 -5.08
N GLN A 144 22.94 -10.15 -4.07
CA GLN A 144 23.48 -10.64 -2.80
C GLN A 144 22.39 -10.90 -1.75
N GLY A 145 21.14 -10.50 -2.03
CA GLY A 145 20.02 -10.56 -1.10
C GLY A 145 19.21 -9.27 -1.09
N GLY A 146 18.21 -9.23 -0.21
CA GLY A 146 17.34 -8.08 0.02
C GLY A 146 17.68 -7.34 1.31
N THR A 147 17.47 -6.03 1.30
CA THR A 147 17.55 -5.16 2.49
C THR A 147 16.22 -4.44 2.69
N VAL A 148 15.77 -4.39 3.94
CA VAL A 148 14.50 -3.77 4.33
C VAL A 148 14.74 -2.37 4.90
N TYR A 149 13.89 -1.42 4.51
CA TYR A 149 13.91 -0.03 4.97
C TYR A 149 12.55 0.31 5.57
N TYR A 150 12.52 0.57 6.87
CA TYR A 150 11.32 0.99 7.59
C TYR A 150 11.09 2.49 7.42
N ALA A 151 9.89 2.98 7.73
CA ALA A 151 9.61 4.41 7.72
C ALA A 151 10.64 5.14 8.60
N ASN A 152 11.14 6.27 8.11
CA ASN A 152 12.20 7.08 8.73
C ASN A 152 13.60 6.47 8.73
N THR A 153 13.83 5.29 8.13
CA THR A 153 15.21 4.85 7.85
C THR A 153 15.75 5.57 6.62
N PRO A 154 16.99 6.09 6.66
CA PRO A 154 17.58 6.72 5.49
C PRO A 154 17.71 5.70 4.36
N ILE A 155 17.03 5.95 3.24
CA ILE A 155 17.24 5.15 2.04
C ILE A 155 18.65 5.49 1.54
N PRO A 156 19.53 4.49 1.32
CA PRO A 156 20.84 4.74 0.75
C PRO A 156 20.65 5.22 -0.69
N TYR A 157 20.67 6.54 -0.87
CA TYR A 157 20.81 7.14 -2.17
C TYR A 157 22.15 6.69 -2.73
N THR A 158 22.12 5.73 -3.65
CA THR A 158 23.28 5.48 -4.50
C THR A 158 23.26 6.60 -5.54
N PRO A 159 24.19 7.56 -5.51
CA PRO A 159 24.25 8.58 -6.56
C PRO A 159 24.52 7.83 -7.86
N GLY A 160 23.52 7.78 -8.75
CA GLY A 160 23.75 7.32 -10.10
C GLY A 160 24.87 8.15 -10.74
N PRO A 161 25.58 7.62 -11.75
CA PRO A 161 26.51 8.43 -12.51
C PRO A 161 25.75 9.67 -12.99
N LEU A 162 26.22 10.86 -12.59
CA LEU A 162 25.71 12.12 -13.11
C LEU A 162 25.70 11.99 -14.64
N PRO A 163 24.61 12.37 -15.32
CA PRO A 163 24.60 12.39 -16.78
C PRO A 163 25.80 13.23 -17.20
N THR A 164 26.82 12.56 -17.73
CA THR A 164 28.00 13.23 -18.23
C THR A 164 27.55 13.78 -19.56
N THR A 165 27.00 14.99 -19.55
CA THR A 165 26.69 15.73 -20.78
C THR A 165 27.98 15.81 -21.57
N ASP A 166 28.02 15.06 -22.68
CA ASP A 166 29.09 15.14 -23.65
C ASP A 166 29.17 16.60 -24.13
N PRO A 167 30.30 17.32 -23.91
CA PRO A 167 30.43 18.71 -24.34
C PRO A 167 30.19 18.91 -25.84
N ASP A 168 30.29 17.87 -26.67
CA ASP A 168 30.02 17.96 -28.11
C ASP A 168 28.51 18.06 -28.44
N THR A 169 27.60 17.73 -27.51
CA THR A 169 26.16 17.84 -27.76
C THR A 169 25.60 19.26 -27.57
N LEU A 170 26.34 20.18 -26.95
CA LEU A 170 25.93 21.59 -26.78
C LEU A 170 26.03 22.40 -28.07
N ALA A 171 26.70 21.91 -29.12
CA ALA A 171 26.90 22.67 -30.36
C ALA A 171 25.74 22.57 -31.37
N THR A 172 24.70 21.76 -31.12
CA THR A 172 23.62 21.52 -32.10
C THR A 172 22.25 22.02 -31.65
N VAL A 173 22.18 23.08 -30.84
CA VAL A 173 20.95 23.89 -30.76
C VAL A 173 20.95 24.87 -31.94
N ARG A 174 20.79 24.32 -33.15
CA ARG A 174 20.47 25.13 -34.32
C ARG A 174 19.05 25.64 -34.10
N ALA A 175 18.90 26.95 -33.93
CA ALA A 175 17.62 27.63 -33.84
C ALA A 175 16.71 27.15 -34.98
N ARG A 176 15.79 26.23 -34.69
CA ARG A 176 14.74 25.85 -35.63
C ARG A 176 13.74 27.01 -35.60
N PRO A 177 13.50 27.72 -36.72
CA PRO A 177 12.48 28.74 -36.77
C PRO A 177 11.15 28.10 -36.37
N SER A 178 10.55 28.63 -35.30
CA SER A 178 9.23 28.24 -34.85
C SER A 178 8.23 28.56 -35.97
N PRO A 179 7.43 27.60 -36.46
CA PRO A 179 6.40 27.90 -37.43
C PRO A 179 5.38 28.84 -36.80
N THR A 180 5.25 30.02 -37.40
CA THR A 180 4.24 31.04 -37.08
C THR A 180 2.86 30.38 -36.96
N PRO A 181 2.09 30.61 -35.89
CA PRO A 181 0.77 30.03 -35.76
C PRO A 181 -0.15 30.66 -36.82
N TRP A 182 -0.67 29.82 -37.72
CA TRP A 182 -1.72 30.20 -38.64
C TRP A 182 -3.01 30.49 -37.87
N PRO A 183 -3.84 31.46 -38.29
CA PRO A 183 -5.12 31.72 -37.65
C PRO A 183 -6.03 30.50 -37.74
N ILE A 184 -6.47 30.02 -36.58
CA ILE A 184 -7.41 28.91 -36.44
C ILE A 184 -8.74 29.37 -37.02
N LEU A 185 -9.19 28.72 -38.09
CA LEU A 185 -10.55 28.86 -38.59
C LEU A 185 -11.52 28.38 -37.52
N THR A 186 -12.49 29.25 -37.22
CA THR A 186 -13.59 29.08 -36.27
C THR A 186 -14.22 27.69 -36.38
N PRO A 187 -14.46 26.98 -35.27
CA PRO A 187 -15.11 25.67 -35.33
C PRO A 187 -16.53 25.82 -35.87
N PHE A 188 -16.88 24.96 -36.83
CA PHE A 188 -18.25 24.79 -37.30
C PHE A 188 -19.16 24.38 -36.13
N PRO A 189 -20.39 24.90 -36.03
CA PRO A 189 -21.33 24.49 -35.00
C PRO A 189 -21.58 22.99 -35.13
N THR A 190 -21.23 22.24 -34.08
CA THR A 190 -21.59 20.84 -33.95
C THR A 190 -23.10 20.80 -33.73
N ASN A 191 -23.83 20.16 -34.64
CA ASN A 191 -25.23 19.85 -34.44
C ASN A 191 -25.34 18.93 -33.22
N THR A 192 -25.82 19.48 -32.10
CA THR A 192 -26.26 18.71 -30.94
C THR A 192 -27.44 17.85 -31.39
N VAL A 193 -27.20 16.54 -31.53
CA VAL A 193 -28.29 15.57 -31.67
C VAL A 193 -28.87 15.38 -30.28
N GLU A 194 -30.06 15.93 -30.03
CA GLU A 194 -30.87 15.55 -28.87
C GLU A 194 -31.22 14.07 -29.00
N ILE A 195 -30.60 13.23 -28.18
CA ILE A 195 -31.03 11.85 -28.01
C ILE A 195 -32.25 11.88 -27.09
N THR A 196 -33.43 11.96 -27.69
CA THR A 196 -34.70 11.74 -26.99
C THR A 196 -34.77 10.27 -26.57
N SER A 197 -34.44 10.01 -25.31
CA SER A 197 -34.68 8.70 -24.69
C SER A 197 -36.20 8.51 -24.57
N THR A 198 -36.74 7.59 -25.35
CA THR A 198 -38.11 7.10 -25.16
C THR A 198 -38.10 6.21 -23.91
N PRO A 199 -38.99 6.46 -22.92
CA PRO A 199 -39.08 5.60 -21.74
C PRO A 199 -39.42 4.17 -22.15
N TYR A 200 -38.61 3.22 -21.72
CA TYR A 200 -38.94 1.80 -21.83
C TYR A 200 -40.22 1.53 -21.02
N PRO A 201 -41.21 0.79 -21.57
CA PRO A 201 -42.37 0.40 -20.78
C PRO A 201 -41.93 -0.49 -19.61
N PRO A 202 -42.59 -0.38 -18.45
CA PRO A 202 -42.28 -1.23 -17.30
C PRO A 202 -42.55 -2.71 -17.64
N PRO A 203 -41.75 -3.64 -17.07
CA PRO A 203 -41.94 -5.07 -17.27
C PRO A 203 -43.33 -5.50 -16.77
N GLU A 204 -44.03 -6.23 -17.63
CA GLU A 204 -45.35 -6.78 -17.38
C GLU A 204 -45.24 -7.89 -16.31
N ILE A 205 -45.88 -7.69 -15.17
CA ILE A 205 -45.91 -8.68 -14.08
C ILE A 205 -46.93 -9.75 -14.48
N PRO A 206 -46.52 -11.02 -14.66
CA PRO A 206 -47.47 -12.09 -14.94
C PRO A 206 -48.38 -12.35 -13.73
N PRO A 207 -49.66 -12.67 -13.95
CA PRO A 207 -50.61 -12.97 -12.89
C PRO A 207 -50.21 -14.22 -12.08
N PRO A 208 -50.53 -14.28 -10.78
CA PRO A 208 -49.97 -15.24 -9.83
C PRO A 208 -50.46 -16.71 -9.96
N ASP A 209 -51.12 -17.11 -11.05
CA ASP A 209 -51.76 -18.44 -11.16
C ASP A 209 -51.33 -19.24 -12.40
N ALA A 210 -50.04 -19.22 -12.75
CA ALA A 210 -49.49 -20.17 -13.72
C ALA A 210 -48.85 -21.37 -13.00
N PRO A 211 -49.44 -22.58 -13.05
CA PRO A 211 -48.78 -23.78 -12.56
C PRO A 211 -47.57 -24.12 -13.45
N TYR A 212 -46.39 -24.21 -12.85
CA TYR A 212 -45.16 -24.64 -13.52
C TYR A 212 -45.23 -26.14 -13.88
N PRO A 213 -44.73 -26.54 -15.07
CA PRO A 213 -44.50 -27.94 -15.45
C PRO A 213 -43.27 -28.55 -14.77
#